data_AF-A0AA96MMM2-F1
#
_entry.id   AF-A0AA96MMM2-F1
#
_cell.length_a   1.000
_cell.length_b   1.000
_cell.length_c   1.000
_cell.angle_alpha   90.00
_cell.angle_beta   90.00
_cell.angle_gamma   90.00
#
_symmetry.space_group_name_H-M   'P 1'
#
loop_
_entity.id
_entity.type
_entity.pdbx_description
1 polymer ?
#
loop_
_entity_poly.entity_id
_entity_poly.type
_entity_poly.pdbx_seq_one_letter_code
_entity_poly.pdbx_strand_id
1 'polypeptide(L)'
;MQEQEQRYKAHIHALIQQNEGIRHVHFSIIHDYDLAASIYTHCVDEATFQFFNRMERGQTGAFKGHTLLSVSDYLEEEDNLDAKWYPNQKVEDISFPENRIFFLRKSKHGRHRIGGPLPEGYTKPVHPDLKTPFQYIGTIDGTDPKFSWLGADKLHLAFPVNECLSRVFLDYSNPAAPTVINLVNHSDAWFSTSGRVRDIEYQQVNYEVYEDVDAVNFEDLEEMNVCGVPVWYNDPVLHRCPRTGRIMRFVCSINSDTENQILNPQFTFPDRRNPDTFLNFVHPVHLFVFMCPESRILYITR
;
A
#
# COMPACT_ATOMS: atom_id res chain seq x y z
N MET A 1 -16.77 -17.01 -18.55
CA MET A 1 -16.01 -16.35 -17.47
C MET A 1 -15.31 -17.36 -16.56
N GLN A 2 -15.99 -18.09 -15.65
CA GLN A 2 -15.32 -19.06 -14.76
C GLN A 2 -14.55 -20.19 -15.49
N GLU A 3 -15.07 -20.73 -16.59
CA GLU A 3 -14.36 -21.75 -17.38
C GLU A 3 -13.15 -21.18 -18.14
N GLN A 4 -13.21 -19.91 -18.56
CA GLN A 4 -12.08 -19.20 -19.21
C GLN A 4 -10.94 -18.98 -18.21
N GLU A 5 -11.29 -18.53 -17.00
CA GLU A 5 -10.35 -18.31 -15.90
C GLU A 5 -9.66 -19.62 -15.47
N GLN A 6 -10.42 -20.72 -15.37
CA GLN A 6 -9.86 -22.02 -15.01
C GLN A 6 -8.91 -22.59 -16.07
N ARG A 7 -9.22 -22.44 -17.36
CA ARG A 7 -8.31 -22.86 -18.45
C ARG A 7 -7.05 -22.01 -18.51
N TYR A 8 -7.19 -20.71 -18.29
CA TYR A 8 -6.05 -19.79 -18.19
C TYR A 8 -5.12 -20.17 -17.02
N LYS A 9 -5.68 -20.37 -15.82
CA LYS A 9 -4.95 -20.84 -14.63
C LYS A 9 -4.22 -22.17 -14.89
N ALA A 10 -4.88 -23.13 -15.52
CA ALA A 10 -4.28 -24.42 -15.85
C ALA A 10 -3.10 -24.30 -16.83
N HIS A 11 -3.17 -23.37 -17.79
CA HIS A 11 -2.11 -23.15 -18.77
C HIS A 11 -0.88 -22.43 -18.18
N ILE A 12 -1.10 -21.38 -17.38
CA ILE A 12 -0.02 -20.71 -16.62
C ILE A 12 0.68 -21.73 -15.71
N HIS A 13 -0.09 -22.58 -15.02
CA HIS A 13 0.46 -23.61 -14.16
C HIS A 13 1.29 -24.66 -14.94
N ALA A 14 0.87 -25.03 -16.16
CA ALA A 14 1.64 -25.91 -17.03
C ALA A 14 2.96 -25.27 -17.51
N LEU A 15 2.97 -23.97 -17.81
CA LEU A 15 4.18 -23.22 -18.18
C LEU A 15 5.18 -23.11 -17.02
N ILE A 16 4.68 -22.88 -15.80
CA ILE A 16 5.48 -22.87 -14.57
C ILE A 16 6.12 -24.24 -14.32
N GLN A 17 5.39 -25.33 -14.59
CA GLN A 17 5.90 -26.70 -14.40
C GLN A 17 6.94 -27.12 -15.45
N GLN A 18 6.91 -26.56 -16.66
CA GLN A 18 7.83 -26.93 -17.74
C GLN A 18 9.20 -26.24 -17.67
N ASN A 19 9.33 -25.14 -16.92
CA ASN A 19 10.57 -24.36 -16.86
C ASN A 19 11.03 -24.16 -15.41
N GLU A 20 11.83 -25.10 -14.88
CA GLU A 20 12.40 -24.97 -13.53
C GLU A 20 13.14 -23.63 -13.37
N GLY A 21 12.59 -22.77 -12.50
CA GLY A 21 13.17 -21.47 -12.15
C GLY A 21 12.79 -20.29 -13.06
N ILE A 22 11.93 -20.47 -14.07
CA ILE A 22 11.34 -19.36 -14.84
C ILE A 22 9.90 -19.15 -14.41
N ARG A 23 9.55 -17.91 -14.08
CA ARG A 23 8.19 -17.48 -13.72
C ARG A 23 7.62 -16.64 -14.85
N HIS A 24 6.41 -16.94 -15.27
CA HIS A 24 5.66 -16.11 -16.22
C HIS A 24 4.76 -15.17 -15.43
N VAL A 25 4.75 -13.91 -15.83
CA VAL A 25 4.07 -12.79 -15.19
C VAL A 25 3.13 -12.16 -16.19
N HIS A 26 1.84 -12.18 -15.91
CA HIS A 26 0.87 -11.55 -16.80
C HIS A 26 0.52 -10.13 -16.33
N PHE A 27 0.60 -9.16 -17.25
CA PHE A 27 0.24 -7.76 -17.01
C PHE A 27 -1.19 -7.51 -17.52
N SER A 28 -2.16 -7.71 -16.63
CA SER A 28 -3.58 -7.47 -16.84
C SER A 28 -4.06 -6.35 -15.90
N ILE A 29 -4.86 -5.40 -16.41
CA ILE A 29 -5.56 -4.41 -15.56
C ILE A 29 -6.93 -4.97 -15.09
N ILE A 30 -7.27 -6.19 -15.47
CA ILE A 30 -8.53 -6.83 -15.06
C ILE A 30 -8.28 -7.60 -13.78
N HIS A 31 -8.74 -6.98 -12.67
CA HIS A 31 -9.08 -7.41 -11.29
C HIS A 31 -8.56 -8.69 -10.64
N ASP A 32 -7.87 -9.62 -11.31
CA ASP A 32 -7.48 -10.89 -10.71
C ASP A 32 -6.22 -11.46 -11.40
N TYR A 33 -5.14 -11.53 -10.61
CA TYR A 33 -3.89 -12.30 -10.79
C TYR A 33 -2.97 -11.85 -11.94
N ASP A 34 -1.79 -11.30 -11.65
CA ASP A 34 -0.70 -12.04 -11.01
C ASP A 34 -0.03 -11.19 -9.91
N LEU A 35 -0.70 -11.07 -8.76
CA LEU A 35 -0.19 -10.30 -7.64
C LEU A 35 1.21 -10.78 -7.25
N ALA A 36 1.45 -12.10 -7.21
CA ALA A 36 2.77 -12.68 -6.98
C ALA A 36 3.84 -12.03 -7.87
N ALA A 37 3.53 -11.83 -9.15
CA ALA A 37 4.43 -11.19 -10.06
C ALA A 37 4.57 -9.67 -9.89
N SER A 38 3.46 -8.96 -9.63
CA SER A 38 3.50 -7.54 -9.26
C SER A 38 4.34 -7.31 -7.99
N ILE A 39 4.27 -8.24 -7.04
CA ILE A 39 5.01 -8.25 -5.78
C ILE A 39 6.53 -8.31 -6.02
N TYR A 40 6.99 -9.08 -7.00
CA TYR A 40 8.41 -9.20 -7.33
C TYR A 40 8.94 -8.08 -8.22
N THR A 41 8.05 -7.28 -8.83
CA THR A 41 8.41 -6.34 -9.90
C THR A 41 8.13 -4.88 -9.58
N HIS A 42 7.29 -4.59 -8.56
CA HIS A 42 6.90 -3.22 -8.25
C HIS A 42 8.04 -2.39 -7.63
N CYS A 43 8.71 -1.63 -8.51
CA CYS A 43 8.85 -0.17 -8.46
C CYS A 43 9.31 0.51 -7.15
N VAL A 44 10.62 0.45 -6.87
CA VAL A 44 11.27 1.36 -5.90
C VAL A 44 12.06 2.47 -6.58
N ASP A 45 12.36 2.31 -7.87
CA ASP A 45 13.04 3.30 -8.69
C ASP A 45 12.22 3.68 -9.93
N GLU A 46 12.59 4.83 -10.49
CA GLU A 46 11.90 5.44 -11.64
C GLU A 46 11.93 4.52 -12.86
N ALA A 47 13.06 3.89 -13.14
CA ALA A 47 13.27 3.15 -14.37
C ALA A 47 12.38 1.91 -14.40
N THR A 48 12.36 1.17 -13.29
CA THR A 48 11.53 0.00 -13.05
C THR A 48 10.05 0.37 -13.13
N PHE A 49 9.65 1.45 -12.48
CA PHE A 49 8.27 1.94 -12.55
C PHE A 49 7.84 2.32 -13.95
N GLN A 50 8.65 3.11 -14.65
CA GLN A 50 8.32 3.54 -16.00
C GLN A 50 8.33 2.35 -16.98
N PHE A 51 9.12 1.31 -16.72
CA PHE A 51 9.04 0.06 -17.47
C PHE A 51 7.67 -0.59 -17.28
N PHE A 52 7.26 -0.90 -16.05
CA PHE A 52 5.97 -1.56 -15.80
C PHE A 52 4.76 -0.71 -16.16
N ASN A 53 4.86 0.62 -16.03
CA ASN A 53 3.80 1.54 -16.46
C ASN A 53 3.65 1.63 -17.98
N ARG A 54 4.71 1.33 -18.75
CA ARG A 54 4.65 1.24 -20.22
C ARG A 54 4.21 -0.13 -20.72
N MET A 55 4.27 -1.16 -19.89
CA MET A 55 3.77 -2.47 -20.28
C MET A 55 2.28 -2.35 -20.57
N GLU A 56 1.89 -2.64 -21.80
CA GLU A 56 0.51 -2.49 -22.25
C GLU A 56 -0.36 -3.62 -21.69
N ARG A 57 -1.67 -3.36 -21.59
CA ARG A 57 -2.65 -4.39 -21.20
C ARG A 57 -2.51 -5.59 -22.12
N GLY A 58 -2.39 -6.79 -21.54
CA GLY A 58 -2.24 -8.02 -22.30
C GLY A 58 -0.79 -8.32 -22.65
N GLN A 59 0.22 -7.75 -22.00
CA GLN A 59 1.58 -8.24 -22.14
C GLN A 59 1.91 -9.27 -21.06
N THR A 60 2.78 -10.23 -21.37
CA THR A 60 3.28 -11.24 -20.42
C THR A 60 4.81 -11.20 -20.40
N GLY A 61 5.40 -11.03 -19.23
CA GLY A 61 6.85 -11.09 -19.03
C GLY A 61 7.29 -12.46 -18.53
N ALA A 62 8.38 -13.01 -19.05
CA ALA A 62 9.02 -14.20 -18.49
C ALA A 62 10.25 -13.78 -17.67
N PHE A 63 10.33 -14.22 -16.42
CA PHE A 63 11.37 -13.82 -15.46
C PHE A 63 12.15 -15.03 -14.93
N LYS A 64 13.44 -14.84 -14.67
CA LYS A 64 14.28 -15.75 -13.89
C LYS A 64 14.90 -15.01 -12.72
N GLY A 65 14.45 -15.32 -11.51
CA GLY A 65 14.74 -14.49 -10.33
C GLY A 65 14.25 -13.06 -10.56
N HIS A 66 15.15 -12.08 -10.47
CA HIS A 66 14.86 -10.66 -10.72
C HIS A 66 15.23 -10.20 -12.14
N THR A 67 15.37 -11.12 -13.10
CA THR A 67 15.75 -10.77 -14.48
C THR A 67 14.60 -11.03 -15.43
N LEU A 68 14.16 -10.01 -16.19
CA LEU A 68 13.21 -10.18 -17.28
C LEU A 68 13.94 -10.76 -18.51
N LEU A 69 13.47 -11.90 -19.00
CA LEU A 69 14.04 -12.64 -20.12
C LEU A 69 13.33 -12.33 -21.45
N SER A 70 12.02 -12.12 -21.42
CA SER A 70 11.22 -11.83 -22.62
C SER A 70 9.88 -11.21 -22.28
N VAL A 71 9.31 -10.49 -23.25
CA VAL A 71 7.91 -10.03 -23.24
C VAL A 71 7.17 -10.65 -24.42
N SER A 72 5.91 -11.01 -24.22
CA SER A 72 5.00 -11.54 -25.23
C SER A 72 3.69 -10.76 -25.17
N ASP A 73 3.11 -10.45 -26.33
CA ASP A 73 1.77 -9.86 -26.41
C ASP A 73 0.70 -10.96 -26.36
N TYR A 74 -0.39 -10.69 -25.64
CA TYR A 74 -1.62 -11.45 -25.54
C TYR A 74 -2.74 -10.57 -26.08
N LEU A 75 -3.28 -10.96 -27.23
CA LEU A 75 -4.46 -10.33 -27.82
C LEU A 75 -5.67 -11.24 -27.62
N GLU A 76 -6.66 -10.76 -26.88
CA GLU A 76 -8.01 -11.31 -26.93
C GLU A 76 -8.71 -10.81 -28.19
N GLU A 77 -8.88 -11.68 -29.19
CA GLU A 77 -9.78 -11.41 -30.31
C GLU A 77 -11.22 -11.68 -29.83
N GLU A 78 -12.10 -10.67 -29.86
CA GLU A 78 -13.45 -10.64 -29.24
C GLU A 78 -14.37 -11.84 -29.61
N ASP A 79 -14.06 -12.57 -30.68
CA ASP A 79 -14.89 -13.67 -31.19
C ASP A 79 -14.13 -14.99 -31.46
N ASN A 80 -12.84 -15.10 -31.10
CA ASN A 80 -12.05 -16.28 -31.44
C ASN A 80 -11.22 -16.80 -30.27
N LEU A 81 -11.47 -18.05 -29.89
CA LEU A 81 -10.85 -18.76 -28.75
C LEU A 81 -9.36 -19.09 -28.95
N ASP A 82 -8.77 -18.71 -30.08
CA ASP A 82 -7.37 -18.96 -30.41
C ASP A 82 -6.52 -17.78 -29.93
N ALA A 83 -6.06 -17.87 -28.68
CA ALA A 83 -5.04 -16.97 -28.16
C ALA A 83 -3.80 -17.01 -29.07
N LYS A 84 -3.52 -15.91 -29.77
CA LYS A 84 -2.31 -15.77 -30.57
C LYS A 84 -1.19 -15.23 -29.70
N TRP A 85 -0.23 -16.10 -29.41
CA TRP A 85 1.03 -15.73 -28.79
C TRP A 85 2.00 -15.25 -29.86
N TYR A 86 2.44 -14.01 -29.74
CA TYR A 86 3.54 -13.51 -30.55
C TYR A 86 4.86 -13.98 -29.93
N PRO A 87 5.84 -14.41 -30.74
CA PRO A 87 7.10 -14.93 -30.23
C PRO A 87 7.81 -13.90 -29.36
N ASN A 88 8.37 -14.38 -28.25
CA ASN A 88 9.17 -13.63 -27.28
C ASN A 88 10.04 -12.57 -27.94
N GLN A 89 9.72 -11.30 -27.73
CA GLN A 89 10.69 -10.26 -28.02
C GLN A 89 11.77 -10.38 -26.95
N LYS A 90 12.95 -10.84 -27.36
CA LYS A 90 14.10 -10.90 -26.47
C LYS A 90 14.44 -9.47 -26.08
N VAL A 91 14.27 -9.17 -24.80
CA VAL A 91 14.74 -7.92 -24.21
C VAL A 91 16.19 -8.13 -23.77
N GLU A 92 16.95 -7.03 -23.64
CA GLU A 92 18.22 -7.11 -22.90
C GLU A 92 17.92 -7.58 -21.47
N ASP A 93 18.84 -8.29 -20.84
CA ASP A 93 18.65 -8.79 -19.48
C ASP A 93 18.50 -7.59 -18.52
N ILE A 94 17.26 -7.25 -18.16
CA ILE A 94 16.96 -6.20 -17.19
C ILE A 94 16.89 -6.86 -15.81
N SER A 95 17.88 -6.57 -14.97
CA SER A 95 17.89 -7.01 -13.57
C SER A 95 17.30 -5.95 -12.65
N PHE A 96 16.35 -6.37 -11.82
CA PHE A 96 15.72 -5.53 -10.80
C PHE A 96 16.34 -5.82 -9.42
N PRO A 97 16.40 -4.83 -8.52
CA PRO A 97 16.82 -5.07 -7.14
C PRO A 97 15.88 -6.07 -6.44
N GLU A 98 16.43 -6.94 -5.57
CA GLU A 98 15.62 -7.83 -4.72
C GLU A 98 14.85 -6.98 -3.70
N ASN A 99 13.59 -6.70 -4.02
CA ASN A 99 12.68 -6.07 -3.08
C ASN A 99 11.83 -7.16 -2.44
N ARG A 100 11.90 -7.23 -1.12
CA ARG A 100 11.11 -8.17 -0.35
C ARG A 100 9.89 -7.48 0.18
N ILE A 101 8.73 -7.99 -0.24
CA ILE A 101 7.51 -7.75 0.51
C ILE A 101 7.60 -8.52 1.80
N PHE A 102 7.16 -7.86 2.84
CA PHE A 102 6.92 -8.44 4.13
C PHE A 102 5.66 -7.78 4.68
N PHE A 103 5.15 -8.34 5.75
CA PHE A 103 3.84 -7.98 6.27
C PHE A 103 3.97 -7.65 7.74
N LEU A 104 3.01 -6.87 8.23
CA LEU A 104 2.76 -6.71 9.64
C LEU A 104 1.51 -7.54 9.97
N ARG A 105 1.72 -8.65 10.69
CA ARG A 105 0.65 -9.50 11.21
C ARG A 105 0.39 -9.20 12.67
N LYS A 106 -0.86 -9.40 13.12
CA LYS A 106 -1.24 -9.20 14.52
C LYS A 106 -0.43 -10.13 15.43
N SER A 107 0.09 -9.57 16.52
CA SER A 107 0.86 -10.31 17.52
C SER A 107 0.81 -9.61 18.86
N LYS A 108 0.49 -10.34 19.94
CA LYS A 108 0.43 -9.78 21.30
C LYS A 108 1.75 -9.12 21.73
N HIS A 109 2.87 -9.65 21.24
CA HIS A 109 4.22 -9.18 21.55
C HIS A 109 4.85 -8.37 20.42
N GLY A 110 4.06 -8.01 19.40
CA GLY A 110 4.48 -7.15 18.32
C GLY A 110 4.93 -5.77 18.80
N ARG A 111 5.97 -5.23 18.15
CA ARG A 111 6.54 -3.91 18.47
C ARG A 111 5.89 -2.76 17.71
N HIS A 112 5.30 -3.06 16.55
CA HIS A 112 4.52 -2.11 15.78
C HIS A 112 3.12 -2.03 16.40
N ARG A 113 2.48 -0.87 16.32
CA ARG A 113 1.14 -0.67 16.88
C ARG A 113 0.26 0.16 15.97
N ILE A 114 -1.01 -0.24 15.85
CA ILE A 114 -2.09 0.58 15.32
C ILE A 114 -3.05 0.86 16.48
N GLY A 115 -3.51 2.11 16.57
CA GLY A 115 -4.20 2.64 17.75
C GLY A 115 -3.29 2.82 18.97
N GLY A 116 -3.91 2.81 20.13
CA GLY A 116 -3.28 3.06 21.42
C GLY A 116 -3.23 4.55 21.80
N PRO A 117 -2.80 4.84 23.03
CA PRO A 117 -2.78 6.20 23.55
C PRO A 117 -1.75 7.05 22.81
N LEU A 118 -2.04 8.36 22.75
CA LEU A 118 -1.08 9.35 22.27
C LEU A 118 0.19 9.29 23.15
N PRO A 119 1.39 9.13 22.57
CA PRO A 119 2.63 9.10 23.34
C PRO A 119 2.85 10.43 24.09
N GLU A 120 3.41 10.35 25.28
CA GLU A 120 3.80 11.55 26.03
C GLU A 120 4.79 12.40 25.21
N GLY A 121 4.54 13.71 25.16
CA GLY A 121 5.35 14.67 24.40
C GLY A 121 5.09 14.68 22.90
N TYR A 122 4.27 13.77 22.36
CA TYR A 122 3.89 13.81 20.94
C TYR A 122 2.75 14.81 20.71
N THR A 123 2.95 15.73 19.78
CA THR A 123 1.96 16.72 19.34
C THR A 123 1.49 16.38 17.94
N LYS A 124 0.18 16.16 17.78
CA LYS A 124 -0.39 15.87 16.46
C LYS A 124 -0.29 17.09 15.53
N PRO A 125 -0.15 16.87 14.22
CA PRO A 125 -0.23 17.95 13.26
C PRO A 125 -1.58 18.68 13.36
N VAL A 126 -1.57 19.95 13.00
CA VAL A 126 -2.77 20.78 12.87
C VAL A 126 -2.72 21.54 11.56
N HIS A 127 -3.89 21.83 11.00
CA HIS A 127 -4.00 22.70 9.84
C HIS A 127 -5.31 23.49 9.90
N PRO A 128 -5.29 24.81 9.65
CA PRO A 128 -6.46 25.68 9.83
C PRO A 128 -7.65 25.32 8.93
N ASP A 129 -7.39 24.75 7.76
CA ASP A 129 -8.44 24.42 6.78
C ASP A 129 -9.14 23.07 7.06
N LEU A 130 -8.68 22.30 8.05
CA LEU A 130 -9.32 21.04 8.43
C LEU A 130 -10.42 21.27 9.45
N LYS A 131 -11.56 20.61 9.25
CA LYS A 131 -12.72 20.67 10.14
C LYS A 131 -12.62 19.69 11.30
N THR A 132 -11.80 18.66 11.14
CA THR A 132 -11.55 17.58 12.09
C THR A 132 -10.07 17.55 12.47
N PRO A 133 -9.74 17.20 13.72
CA PRO A 133 -8.36 17.08 14.13
C PRO A 133 -7.69 15.88 13.43
N PHE A 134 -6.36 15.90 13.34
CA PHE A 134 -5.62 14.68 13.08
C PHE A 134 -5.92 13.67 14.19
N GLN A 135 -6.17 12.42 13.83
CA GLN A 135 -6.19 11.28 14.76
C GLN A 135 -4.79 10.67 14.83
N TYR A 136 -4.45 10.12 15.99
CA TYR A 136 -3.26 9.29 16.13
C TYR A 136 -3.56 7.88 15.61
N ILE A 137 -2.79 7.44 14.62
CA ILE A 137 -3.02 6.16 13.94
C ILE A 137 -2.21 5.05 14.59
N GLY A 138 -1.00 5.34 15.05
CA GLY A 138 -0.14 4.31 15.64
C GLY A 138 1.35 4.61 15.52
N THR A 139 2.16 3.56 15.53
CA THR A 139 3.61 3.64 15.41
C THR A 139 4.19 2.46 14.66
N ILE A 140 5.10 2.75 13.74
CA ILE A 140 6.03 1.77 13.18
C ILE A 140 7.34 1.87 13.97
N ASP A 141 7.75 0.76 14.58
CA ASP A 141 9.00 0.67 15.32
C ASP A 141 10.19 0.60 14.34
N GLY A 142 11.04 1.63 14.36
CA GLY A 142 12.22 1.73 13.51
C GLY A 142 13.44 1.00 14.06
N THR A 143 13.38 0.47 15.28
CA THR A 143 14.39 -0.47 15.80
C THR A 143 14.21 -1.88 15.24
N ASP A 144 13.09 -2.15 14.57
CA ASP A 144 12.94 -3.35 13.77
C ASP A 144 13.90 -3.31 12.56
N PRO A 145 14.70 -4.36 12.31
CA PRO A 145 15.65 -4.37 11.20
C PRO A 145 15.05 -3.99 9.84
N LYS A 146 13.78 -4.34 9.59
CA LYS A 146 13.09 -4.02 8.32
C LYS A 146 12.75 -2.54 8.16
N PHE A 147 12.69 -1.81 9.27
CA PHE A 147 12.35 -0.38 9.32
C PHE A 147 13.52 0.50 9.80
N SER A 148 14.70 -0.08 10.01
CA SER A 148 15.92 0.64 10.41
C SER A 148 16.31 1.80 9.47
N TRP A 149 15.89 1.73 8.20
CA TRP A 149 16.12 2.77 7.21
C TRP A 149 15.31 4.05 7.44
N LEU A 150 14.28 4.04 8.30
CA LEU A 150 13.49 5.22 8.64
C LEU A 150 14.34 6.31 9.33
N GLY A 151 15.45 5.92 9.99
CA GLY A 151 16.36 6.84 10.65
C GLY A 151 15.81 7.44 11.95
N ALA A 152 14.82 6.78 12.57
CA ALA A 152 14.27 7.12 13.88
C ALA A 152 13.82 5.84 14.60
N ASP A 153 13.91 5.81 15.94
CA ASP A 153 13.49 4.65 16.73
C ASP A 153 11.99 4.33 16.55
N LYS A 154 11.17 5.36 16.32
CA LYS A 154 9.73 5.26 16.12
C LYS A 154 9.26 6.25 15.08
N LEU A 155 8.47 5.77 14.12
CA LEU A 155 7.68 6.60 13.23
C LEU A 155 6.24 6.62 13.76
N HIS A 156 5.88 7.72 14.42
CA HIS A 156 4.51 7.98 14.81
C HIS A 156 3.68 8.36 13.59
N LEU A 157 2.45 7.86 13.51
CA LEU A 157 1.55 8.13 12.40
C LEU A 157 0.34 8.91 12.91
N ALA A 158 0.01 10.00 12.21
CA ALA A 158 -1.18 10.78 12.44
C ALA A 158 -1.83 11.13 11.10
N PHE A 159 -3.15 10.99 11.02
CA PHE A 159 -3.92 11.26 9.81
C PHE A 159 -5.34 11.72 10.18
N PRO A 160 -5.94 12.67 9.45
CA PRO A 160 -7.31 13.12 9.70
C PRO A 160 -8.28 12.19 8.96
N VAL A 161 -8.56 11.03 9.57
CA VAL A 161 -9.38 9.94 9.01
C VAL A 161 -10.76 10.43 8.57
N ASN A 162 -11.30 11.41 9.29
CA ASN A 162 -12.65 11.94 9.10
C ASN A 162 -12.69 13.19 8.20
N GLU A 163 -11.70 13.38 7.33
CA GLU A 163 -11.71 14.38 6.27
C GLU A 163 -11.83 13.72 4.90
N CYS A 164 -12.31 14.47 3.91
CA CYS A 164 -12.21 14.07 2.50
C CYS A 164 -10.85 14.50 1.91
N LEU A 165 -9.76 13.99 2.49
CA LEU A 165 -8.41 14.17 1.93
C LEU A 165 -8.06 13.05 0.97
N SER A 166 -7.45 13.41 -0.16
CA SER A 166 -6.70 12.42 -0.95
C SER A 166 -5.34 12.17 -0.34
N ARG A 167 -4.60 13.23 0.02
CA ARG A 167 -3.21 13.10 0.46
C ARG A 167 -2.73 14.21 1.39
N VAL A 168 -1.75 13.87 2.23
CA VAL A 168 -1.06 14.81 3.12
C VAL A 168 0.45 14.60 3.07
N PHE A 169 1.17 15.72 3.10
CA PHE A 169 2.61 15.75 3.35
C PHE A 169 2.87 16.31 4.75
N LEU A 170 3.65 15.57 5.54
CA LEU A 170 4.04 15.94 6.89
C LEU A 170 5.57 16.04 6.99
N ASP A 171 6.06 17.07 7.66
CA ASP A 171 7.47 17.22 8.01
C ASP A 171 7.75 16.59 9.38
N TYR A 172 8.52 15.51 9.40
CA TYR A 172 9.00 14.83 10.61
C TYR A 172 10.44 15.25 10.99
N SER A 173 10.90 16.43 10.54
CA SER A 173 12.17 17.00 11.02
C SER A 173 12.23 17.03 12.55
N ASN A 174 11.10 17.30 13.21
CA ASN A 174 10.84 16.98 14.61
C ASN A 174 9.86 15.80 14.73
N PRO A 175 10.32 14.57 15.04
CA PRO A 175 9.45 13.40 15.12
C PRO A 175 8.37 13.46 16.20
N ALA A 176 8.55 14.31 17.23
CA ALA A 176 7.59 14.48 18.31
C ALA A 176 6.51 15.52 17.98
N ALA A 177 6.71 16.36 16.97
CA ALA A 177 5.75 17.40 16.59
C ALA A 177 5.77 17.64 15.07
N PRO A 178 5.29 16.66 14.27
CA PRO A 178 5.27 16.80 12.83
C PRO A 178 4.35 17.94 12.38
N THR A 179 4.78 18.67 11.33
CA THR A 179 4.03 19.81 10.79
C THR A 179 3.48 19.51 9.41
N VAL A 180 2.31 20.04 9.08
CA VAL A 180 1.72 19.90 7.75
C VAL A 180 2.47 20.76 6.74
N ILE A 181 2.93 20.17 5.64
CA ILE A 181 3.54 20.89 4.51
C ILE A 181 2.48 21.21 3.46
N ASN A 182 1.68 20.22 3.11
CA ASN A 182 0.70 20.32 2.04
C ASN A 182 -0.44 19.34 2.31
N LEU A 183 -1.66 19.74 1.96
CA LEU A 183 -2.86 18.95 1.97
C LEU A 183 -3.53 19.10 0.62
N VAL A 184 -4.02 18.00 0.07
CA VAL A 184 -4.92 18.06 -1.08
C VAL A 184 -6.25 17.49 -0.65
N ASN A 185 -7.24 18.38 -0.62
CA ASN A 185 -8.60 18.08 -0.23
C ASN A 185 -9.41 17.92 -1.51
N HIS A 186 -10.36 16.99 -1.53
CA HIS A 186 -11.42 17.02 -2.52
C HIS A 186 -12.57 17.83 -1.95
N SER A 187 -13.14 18.73 -2.77
CA SER A 187 -14.42 19.35 -2.46
C SER A 187 -15.52 18.34 -2.74
N ASP A 188 -15.65 17.33 -1.90
CA ASP A 188 -16.70 16.34 -2.10
C ASP A 188 -17.98 16.81 -1.39
N ALA A 189 -18.97 17.23 -2.18
CA ALA A 189 -20.24 17.74 -1.68
C ALA A 189 -21.00 16.71 -0.83
N TRP A 190 -20.64 15.43 -0.96
CA TRP A 190 -21.20 14.30 -0.21
C TRP A 190 -20.61 14.16 1.20
N PHE A 191 -19.42 14.74 1.46
CA PHE A 191 -18.76 14.66 2.76
C PHE A 191 -19.13 15.86 3.64
N SER A 192 -20.37 15.83 4.17
CA SER A 192 -20.86 16.77 5.17
C SER A 192 -20.26 16.44 6.54
N THR A 193 -19.17 17.10 6.93
CA THR A 193 -18.75 17.20 8.34
C THR A 193 -19.54 18.33 9.01
N SER A 194 -20.84 18.13 9.17
CA SER A 194 -21.73 19.06 9.88
C SER A 194 -21.47 19.11 11.40
N GLY A 195 -20.67 18.16 11.92
CA GLY A 195 -20.24 18.10 13.32
C GLY A 195 -18.73 18.27 13.50
N ARG A 196 -18.33 18.94 14.59
CA ARG A 196 -16.93 18.93 15.07
C ARG A 196 -16.60 17.52 15.55
N VAL A 197 -15.90 16.76 14.73
CA VAL A 197 -15.30 15.48 15.13
C VAL A 197 -14.31 15.78 16.27
N ARG A 198 -14.58 15.22 17.46
CA ARG A 198 -13.65 15.29 18.58
C ARG A 198 -12.46 14.37 18.34
N ASP A 199 -11.42 14.55 19.14
CA ASP A 199 -10.30 13.62 19.14
C ASP A 199 -10.78 12.19 19.40
N ILE A 200 -10.25 11.22 18.67
CA ILE A 200 -10.64 9.80 18.76
C ILE A 200 -9.44 9.01 19.23
N GLU A 201 -9.64 8.18 20.25
CA GLU A 201 -8.66 7.21 20.70
C GLU A 201 -9.10 5.82 20.27
N TYR A 202 -8.18 5.06 19.68
CA TYR A 202 -8.43 3.70 19.21
C TYR A 202 -7.77 2.68 20.12
N GLN A 203 -8.41 1.51 20.27
CA GLN A 203 -7.84 0.34 20.92
C GLN A 203 -6.53 -0.02 20.24
N GLN A 204 -5.51 -0.30 21.06
CA GLN A 204 -4.20 -0.71 20.56
C GLN A 204 -4.26 -2.15 20.07
N VAL A 205 -3.74 -2.36 18.87
CA VAL A 205 -3.44 -3.67 18.29
C VAL A 205 -1.95 -3.68 17.94
N ASN A 206 -1.25 -4.72 18.36
CA ASN A 206 0.19 -4.89 18.16
C ASN A 206 0.46 -5.78 16.95
N TYR A 207 1.54 -5.48 16.23
CA TYR A 207 1.95 -6.21 15.02
C TYR A 207 3.44 -6.54 15.05
N GLU A 208 3.78 -7.65 14.42
CA GLU A 208 5.16 -8.10 14.19
C GLU A 208 5.42 -8.29 12.69
N VAL A 209 6.69 -8.19 12.30
CA VAL A 209 7.12 -8.50 10.93
C VAL A 209 6.90 -9.98 10.64
N TYR A 210 6.28 -10.26 9.50
CA TYR A 210 6.08 -11.59 8.95
C TYR A 210 6.57 -11.64 7.51
N GLU A 211 7.44 -12.60 7.20
CA GLU A 211 8.08 -12.73 5.88
C GLU A 211 7.71 -14.03 5.15
N ASP A 212 7.08 -14.98 5.85
CA ASP A 212 6.80 -16.31 5.31
C ASP A 212 5.45 -16.32 4.59
N VAL A 213 5.37 -15.56 3.50
CA VAL A 213 4.19 -15.51 2.65
C VAL A 213 4.44 -16.32 1.39
N ASP A 214 3.70 -17.42 1.28
CA ASP A 214 3.50 -18.08 0.02
C ASP A 214 2.58 -17.20 -0.83
N ALA A 215 3.10 -16.67 -1.93
CA ALA A 215 2.36 -15.77 -2.84
C ALA A 215 1.11 -16.43 -3.47
N VAL A 216 0.92 -17.73 -3.24
CA VAL A 216 -0.23 -18.53 -3.67
C VAL A 216 -1.48 -18.30 -2.81
N ASN A 217 -1.35 -17.91 -1.53
CA ASN A 217 -2.50 -17.70 -0.63
C ASN A 217 -2.79 -16.22 -0.39
N PHE A 218 -3.48 -15.61 -1.34
CA PHE A 218 -3.87 -14.19 -1.27
C PHE A 218 -4.90 -13.87 -0.19
N GLU A 219 -5.82 -14.80 0.11
CA GLU A 219 -6.88 -14.58 1.11
C GLU A 219 -6.30 -14.30 2.51
N ASP A 220 -5.16 -14.91 2.84
CA ASP A 220 -4.44 -14.66 4.10
C ASP A 220 -3.81 -13.26 4.15
N LEU A 221 -3.65 -12.57 3.01
CA LEU A 221 -3.05 -11.24 2.92
C LEU A 221 -4.04 -10.11 3.17
N GLU A 222 -5.34 -10.34 3.01
CA GLU A 222 -6.36 -9.30 3.20
C GLU A 222 -6.40 -8.78 4.65
N GLU A 223 -6.03 -9.61 5.62
CA GLU A 223 -5.95 -9.22 7.04
C GLU A 223 -4.62 -8.58 7.42
N MET A 224 -3.63 -8.58 6.53
CA MET A 224 -2.28 -8.12 6.81
C MET A 224 -1.99 -6.73 6.25
N ASN A 225 -1.16 -6.00 6.98
CA ASN A 225 -0.64 -4.71 6.56
C ASN A 225 0.61 -4.94 5.70
N VAL A 226 0.58 -4.52 4.43
CA VAL A 226 1.64 -4.79 3.44
C VAL A 226 2.79 -3.81 3.64
N CYS A 227 4.03 -4.27 3.57
CA CYS A 227 5.23 -3.46 3.75
C CYS A 227 6.28 -3.75 2.66
N GLY A 228 7.26 -2.86 2.54
CA GLY A 228 8.39 -2.99 1.60
C GLY A 228 8.04 -2.52 0.18
N VAL A 229 6.99 -3.08 -0.44
CA VAL A 229 6.53 -2.69 -1.78
C VAL A 229 5.03 -2.38 -1.76
N PRO A 230 4.58 -1.25 -2.35
CA PRO A 230 3.15 -0.94 -2.40
C PRO A 230 2.44 -1.84 -3.41
N VAL A 231 1.36 -2.45 -2.96
CA VAL A 231 0.40 -3.15 -3.82
C VAL A 231 -0.64 -2.13 -4.29
N TRP A 232 -0.62 -1.83 -5.58
CA TRP A 232 -1.55 -0.88 -6.19
C TRP A 232 -2.72 -1.63 -6.81
N TYR A 233 -3.95 -1.23 -6.46
CA TYR A 233 -5.14 -1.78 -7.08
C TYR A 233 -5.49 -1.06 -8.40
N ASN A 234 -5.21 0.24 -8.49
CA ASN A 234 -5.45 1.06 -9.69
C ASN A 234 -4.44 2.22 -9.73
N ASP A 235 -4.05 2.64 -10.96
CA ASP A 235 -3.25 3.84 -11.26
C ASP A 235 -2.02 4.02 -10.35
N PRO A 236 -0.99 3.15 -10.46
CA PRO A 236 0.18 3.24 -9.61
C PRO A 236 0.86 4.61 -9.83
N VAL A 237 1.31 5.26 -8.76
CA VAL A 237 1.98 6.56 -8.84
C VAL A 237 3.29 6.55 -8.06
N LEU A 238 4.36 7.06 -8.67
CA LEU A 238 5.59 7.38 -7.94
C LEU A 238 5.43 8.69 -7.17
N HIS A 239 5.37 8.59 -5.85
CA HIS A 239 5.34 9.76 -4.99
C HIS A 239 6.74 10.36 -4.85
N ARG A 240 6.86 11.64 -5.18
CA ARG A 240 8.11 12.40 -5.02
C ARG A 240 8.04 13.29 -3.80
N CYS A 241 9.14 13.34 -3.07
CA CYS A 241 9.30 14.26 -1.95
C CYS A 241 9.27 15.71 -2.45
N PRO A 242 8.41 16.58 -1.90
CA PRO A 242 8.32 17.98 -2.33
C PRO A 242 9.60 18.78 -2.01
N ARG A 243 10.42 18.30 -1.06
CA ARG A 243 11.67 18.97 -0.66
C ARG A 243 12.87 18.55 -1.51
N THR A 244 12.97 17.27 -1.87
CA THR A 244 14.17 16.72 -2.54
C THR A 244 13.95 16.32 -3.99
N GLY A 245 12.69 16.20 -4.43
CA GLY A 245 12.32 15.66 -5.75
C GLY A 245 12.56 14.15 -5.92
N ARG A 246 13.17 13.48 -4.92
CA ARG A 246 13.43 12.05 -4.93
C ARG A 246 12.16 11.24 -4.74
N ILE A 247 12.15 10.02 -5.27
CA ILE A 247 11.09 9.04 -5.00
C ILE A 247 11.06 8.75 -3.51
N MET A 248 9.85 8.71 -2.95
CA MET A 248 9.60 8.36 -1.56
C MET A 248 9.51 6.84 -1.43
N ARG A 249 10.08 6.28 -0.37
CA ARG A 249 10.07 4.84 -0.12
C ARG A 249 8.78 4.46 0.58
N PHE A 250 8.16 3.37 0.14
CA PHE A 250 6.98 2.83 0.80
C PHE A 250 7.34 2.28 2.19
N VAL A 251 6.55 2.65 3.19
CA VAL A 251 6.68 2.15 4.56
C VAL A 251 5.75 0.96 4.74
N CYS A 252 4.44 1.23 4.67
CA CYS A 252 3.41 0.22 4.82
C CYS A 252 2.05 0.70 4.29
N SER A 253 1.15 -0.25 4.07
CA SER A 253 -0.30 -0.03 4.06
C SER A 253 -0.87 -0.36 5.43
N ILE A 254 -1.93 0.33 5.83
CA ILE A 254 -2.67 0.06 7.06
C ILE A 254 -4.13 -0.16 6.69
N ASN A 255 -4.67 -1.33 7.03
CA ASN A 255 -6.03 -1.70 6.72
C ASN A 255 -6.97 -1.15 7.79
N SER A 256 -8.21 -0.90 7.41
CA SER A 256 -9.29 -0.71 8.37
C SER A 256 -9.48 -2.00 9.17
N ASP A 257 -9.59 -1.91 10.49
CA ASP A 257 -9.56 -3.09 11.36
C ASP A 257 -10.55 -2.96 12.53
N THR A 258 -11.47 -3.91 12.61
CA THR A 258 -12.51 -3.95 13.65
C THR A 258 -11.96 -4.15 15.06
N GLU A 259 -10.71 -4.61 15.21
CA GLU A 259 -10.04 -4.69 16.52
C GLU A 259 -9.54 -3.33 17.02
N ASN A 260 -9.35 -2.34 16.13
CA ASN A 260 -9.01 -0.97 16.50
C ASN A 260 -10.27 -0.17 16.89
N GLN A 261 -11.00 -0.64 17.89
CA GLN A 261 -12.25 -0.05 18.37
C GLN A 261 -12.06 1.36 18.96
N ILE A 262 -13.06 2.23 18.83
CA ILE A 262 -13.06 3.55 19.46
C ILE A 262 -13.23 3.40 20.98
N LEU A 263 -12.29 3.95 21.75
CA LEU A 263 -12.29 3.87 23.22
C LEU A 263 -13.08 4.98 23.90
N ASN A 264 -13.35 6.09 23.20
CA ASN A 264 -14.12 7.21 23.73
C ASN A 264 -15.54 7.27 23.14
N PRO A 265 -16.52 6.54 23.73
CA PRO A 265 -17.84 6.27 23.15
C PRO A 265 -18.79 7.48 23.06
N GLN A 266 -18.35 8.67 23.48
CA GLN A 266 -19.14 9.90 23.33
C GLN A 266 -19.11 10.46 21.89
N PHE A 267 -18.46 9.74 20.98
CA PHE A 267 -18.38 10.10 19.57
C PHE A 267 -19.57 9.51 18.81
N THR A 268 -20.49 10.36 18.36
CA THR A 268 -21.53 10.01 17.40
C THR A 268 -21.28 10.78 16.11
N PHE A 269 -21.17 10.06 14.98
CA PHE A 269 -21.20 10.68 13.66
C PHE A 269 -22.63 11.22 13.43
N PRO A 270 -22.86 12.55 13.37
CA PRO A 270 -24.22 13.11 13.35
C PRO A 270 -25.03 12.67 12.11
N ASP A 271 -24.33 12.39 11.00
CA ASP A 271 -24.92 12.14 9.69
C ASP A 271 -24.73 10.68 9.17
N ARG A 272 -24.13 9.77 9.95
CA ARG A 272 -23.99 8.35 9.54
C ARG A 272 -25.06 7.48 10.20
N ARG A 273 -25.85 6.77 9.38
CA ARG A 273 -26.85 5.80 9.84
C ARG A 273 -26.24 4.65 10.66
N ASN A 274 -24.95 4.36 10.44
CA ASN A 274 -24.13 3.49 11.27
C ASN A 274 -22.76 4.18 11.48
N PRO A 275 -22.49 4.77 12.66
CA PRO A 275 -21.15 5.26 12.98
C PRO A 275 -20.18 4.08 13.03
N ASP A 276 -19.04 4.18 12.35
CA ASP A 276 -17.98 3.18 12.49
C ASP A 276 -17.53 3.17 13.96
N THR A 277 -17.49 1.99 14.57
CA THR A 277 -17.06 1.80 15.96
C THR A 277 -15.57 1.48 16.07
N PHE A 278 -14.84 1.59 14.96
CA PHE A 278 -13.43 1.20 14.82
C PHE A 278 -12.70 2.11 13.82
N LEU A 279 -11.38 1.95 13.70
CA LEU A 279 -10.56 2.65 12.71
C LEU A 279 -10.95 2.22 11.29
N ASN A 280 -11.67 3.10 10.59
CA ASN A 280 -12.12 2.88 9.22
C ASN A 280 -11.63 4.02 8.30
N PHE A 281 -10.91 3.68 7.23
CA PHE A 281 -10.39 4.65 6.26
C PHE A 281 -11.40 5.03 5.17
N VAL A 282 -12.52 4.30 5.05
CA VAL A 282 -13.65 4.52 4.13
C VAL A 282 -13.20 4.51 2.67
N HIS A 283 -13.56 3.44 1.92
CA HIS A 283 -13.32 3.25 0.48
C HIS A 283 -12.37 4.30 -0.16
N PRO A 284 -11.04 4.05 -0.19
CA PRO A 284 -10.38 2.76 -0.02
C PRO A 284 -10.21 2.30 1.44
N VAL A 285 -10.06 0.99 1.62
CA VAL A 285 -9.96 0.32 2.94
C VAL A 285 -8.57 0.51 3.57
N HIS A 286 -7.62 1.09 2.83
CA HIS A 286 -6.21 1.14 3.18
C HIS A 286 -5.69 2.57 3.27
N LEU A 287 -4.76 2.79 4.19
CA LEU A 287 -3.93 3.99 4.28
C LEU A 287 -2.52 3.63 3.81
N PHE A 288 -2.00 4.27 2.77
CA PHE A 288 -0.64 4.05 2.29
C PHE A 288 0.31 5.11 2.84
N VAL A 289 1.46 4.65 3.35
CA VAL A 289 2.47 5.50 3.99
C VAL A 289 3.78 5.42 3.22
N PHE A 290 4.33 6.57 2.86
CA PHE A 290 5.61 6.71 2.17
C PHE A 290 6.50 7.73 2.89
N MET A 291 7.81 7.54 2.85
CA MET A 291 8.77 8.42 3.52
C MET A 291 10.00 8.72 2.65
N CYS A 292 10.46 9.96 2.66
CA CYS A 292 11.79 10.33 2.21
C CYS A 292 12.69 10.47 3.44
N PRO A 293 13.53 9.46 3.76
CA PRO A 293 14.28 9.43 5.02
C PRO A 293 15.25 10.60 5.16
N GLU A 294 15.86 11.07 4.07
CA GLU A 294 16.87 12.13 4.09
C GLU A 294 16.28 13.49 4.49
N SER A 295 15.04 13.74 4.07
CA SER A 295 14.33 14.99 4.34
C SER A 295 13.31 14.89 5.46
N ARG A 296 13.10 13.66 5.98
CA ARG A 296 12.08 13.29 6.96
C ARG A 296 10.67 13.73 6.55
N ILE A 297 10.39 13.72 5.26
CA ILE A 297 9.03 14.01 4.76
C ILE A 297 8.26 12.70 4.67
N LEU A 298 7.10 12.69 5.32
CA LEU A 298 6.12 11.62 5.22
C LEU A 298 5.03 12.04 4.24
N TYR A 299 4.60 11.10 3.41
CA TYR A 299 3.46 11.23 2.52
C TYR A 299 2.46 10.13 2.89
N ILE A 300 1.22 10.52 3.13
CA ILE A 300 0.15 9.59 3.46
C ILE A 300 -1.00 9.83 2.47
N THR A 301 -1.50 8.76 1.88
CA THR A 301 -2.65 8.77 0.97
C THR A 301 -3.61 7.65 1.32
N ARG A 302 -4.88 7.85 0.99
CA ARG A 302 -5.86 6.76 0.90
C ARG A 302 -5.98 6.38 -0.57
#